data_AF-A0AA96MRW3-F1
#
_entry.id   AF-A0AA96MRW3-F1
#
_cell.length_a   1.000
_cell.length_b   1.000
_cell.length_c   1.000
_cell.angle_alpha   90.00
_cell.angle_beta   90.00
_cell.angle_gamma   90.00
#
_symmetry.space_group_name_H-M   'P 1'
#
loop_
_entity.id
_entity.type
_entity.pdbx_description
1 polymer ?
#
loop_
_entity_poly.entity_id
_entity_poly.type
_entity_poly.pdbx_seq_one_letter_code
_entity_poly.pdbx_strand_id
1 'polypeptide(L)' 'MRFGEKGMSAQLGENQLFGVDFHDFIQKEQSSNMVELASEFGLSVKDVRKLKKHLERS' A
#
# COMPACT_ATOMS: atom_id res chain seq x y z
N MET A 1 -14.48 18.57 27.22
CA MET A 1 -15.19 18.42 25.93
C MET A 1 -14.16 18.19 24.84
N ARG A 2 -14.33 17.10 24.08
CA ARG A 2 -13.96 16.91 22.65
C ARG A 2 -12.47 16.87 22.26
N PHE A 3 -12.02 15.64 22.05
CA PHE A 3 -11.01 15.22 21.05
C PHE A 3 -11.08 16.04 19.76
N GLY A 4 -9.94 16.35 19.13
CA GLY A 4 -9.90 16.55 17.68
C GLY A 4 -9.03 17.68 17.15
N GLU A 5 -7.71 17.56 17.26
CA GLU A 5 -6.72 18.20 16.38
C GLU A 5 -5.38 17.58 16.81
N LYS A 6 -4.58 16.88 16.02
CA LYS A 6 -4.22 17.09 14.62
C LYS A 6 -3.36 15.86 14.24
N GLY A 7 -4.01 14.79 13.74
CA GLY A 7 -3.34 13.50 13.45
C GLY A 7 -3.32 13.14 11.97
N MET A 8 -3.52 14.09 11.04
CA MET A 8 -3.91 13.77 9.66
C MET A 8 -2.99 14.32 8.57
N SER A 9 -1.72 14.54 8.88
CA SER A 9 -0.77 15.03 7.86
C SER A 9 0.67 14.60 8.16
N ALA A 10 0.88 13.34 8.50
CA ALA A 10 2.20 12.68 8.46
C ALA A 10 2.18 11.37 7.65
N GLN A 11 1.03 10.72 7.52
CA GLN A 11 0.94 9.43 6.82
C GLN A 11 0.80 9.53 5.29
N LEU A 12 0.57 10.70 4.70
CA LEU A 12 0.31 10.80 3.26
C LEU A 12 1.56 10.61 2.39
N GLY A 13 2.77 10.78 2.94
CA GLY A 13 4.03 10.68 2.20
C GLY A 13 4.80 9.36 2.40
N GLU A 14 4.62 8.69 3.54
CA GLU A 14 5.25 7.38 3.81
C GLU A 14 4.46 6.20 3.21
N ASN A 15 3.19 6.42 2.85
CA ASN A 15 2.30 5.40 2.32
C ASN A 15 2.35 5.25 0.78
N GLN A 16 3.45 5.68 0.14
CA GLN A 16 3.69 5.46 -1.30
C GLN A 16 5.05 4.81 -1.50
N LEU A 17 5.18 3.54 -1.11
CA LEU A 17 6.33 2.75 -1.50
C LEU A 17 6.13 2.36 -2.96
N PHE A 18 7.06 2.74 -3.84
CA PHE A 18 6.98 2.53 -5.30
C PHE A 18 5.90 3.34 -6.04
N GLY A 19 5.36 4.40 -5.44
CA GLY A 19 4.32 5.22 -6.06
C GLY A 19 2.96 4.53 -6.19
N VAL A 20 2.77 3.43 -5.45
CA VAL A 20 1.49 2.74 -5.35
C VAL A 20 0.77 3.09 -4.06
N ASP A 21 -0.54 3.30 -4.16
CA ASP A 21 -1.40 3.45 -3.01
C ASP A 21 -1.57 2.10 -2.32
N PHE A 22 -1.04 1.95 -1.10
CA PHE A 22 -1.17 0.70 -0.34
C PHE A 22 -2.62 0.30 -0.11
N HIS A 23 -3.52 1.28 0.03
CA HIS A 23 -4.94 0.99 0.21
C HIS A 23 -5.54 0.32 -1.02
N ASP A 24 -5.24 0.83 -2.21
CA ASP A 24 -5.67 0.24 -3.49
C ASP A 24 -5.01 -1.12 -3.70
N PHE A 25 -3.71 -1.23 -3.38
CA PHE A 25 -2.97 -2.48 -3.44
C PHE A 25 -3.60 -3.57 -2.56
N ILE A 26 -3.97 -3.29 -1.30
CA ILE A 26 -4.60 -4.28 -0.41
C ILE A 26 -5.97 -4.70 -0.93
N GLN A 27 -6.80 -3.75 -1.39
CA GLN A 27 -8.10 -4.09 -1.94
C GLN A 27 -7.98 -4.99 -3.18
N LYS A 28 -7.04 -4.66 -4.07
CA LYS A 28 -6.74 -5.46 -5.25
C LYS A 28 -6.12 -6.81 -4.88
N GLU A 29 -5.26 -6.87 -3.86
CA GLU A 29 -4.58 -8.09 -3.43
C GLU A 29 -5.53 -9.16 -2.89
N GLN A 30 -6.64 -8.76 -2.27
CA GLN A 30 -7.66 -9.72 -1.85
C GLN A 30 -8.36 -10.43 -3.02
N SER A 31 -8.39 -9.81 -4.20
CA SER A 31 -9.13 -10.30 -5.36
C SER A 31 -8.23 -10.72 -6.54
N SER A 32 -6.96 -10.31 -6.55
CA SER A 32 -6.05 -10.43 -7.69
C SER A 32 -4.78 -11.17 -7.31
N ASN A 33 -4.24 -11.94 -8.26
CA ASN A 33 -2.97 -12.64 -8.06
C ASN A 33 -1.77 -11.69 -8.14
N MET A 34 -0.65 -12.09 -7.52
CA MET A 34 0.60 -11.31 -7.51
C MET A 34 1.10 -10.88 -8.91
N VAL A 35 0.81 -11.67 -9.94
CA VAL A 35 1.17 -11.38 -11.35
C VAL A 35 0.26 -10.29 -11.95
N GLU A 36 -1.01 -10.28 -11.57
CA GLU A 36 -1.97 -9.27 -12.03
C GLU A 36 -1.73 -7.94 -11.34
N LEU A 37 -1.46 -7.97 -10.03
CA LEU A 37 -1.00 -6.78 -9.28
C LEU A 37 0.27 -6.20 -9.90
N ALA A 38 1.26 -7.05 -10.20
CA ALA A 38 2.49 -6.61 -10.86
C ALA A 38 2.19 -5.88 -12.18
N SER A 39 1.26 -6.42 -12.99
CA SER A 39 0.91 -5.83 -14.28
C SER A 39 0.07 -4.55 -14.15
N GLU A 40 -0.89 -4.49 -13.23
CA GLU A 40 -1.74 -3.30 -13.01
C GLU A 40 -0.96 -2.13 -12.41
N PHE A 41 -0.07 -2.40 -11.46
CA PHE A 41 0.71 -1.35 -10.79
C PHE A 41 2.03 -1.04 -11.49
N GLY A 42 2.34 -1.72 -12.60
CA GLY A 42 3.63 -1.56 -13.30
C GLY A 42 4.83 -2.01 -12.45
N LEU A 43 4.61 -2.92 -11.52
CA LEU A 43 5.60 -3.45 -10.58
C LEU A 43 6.09 -4.82 -11.01
N SER A 44 7.25 -5.23 -10.53
CA SER A 44 7.64 -6.64 -10.64
C SER A 44 6.97 -7.47 -9.53
N VAL A 45 6.76 -8.76 -9.79
CA VAL A 45 6.26 -9.72 -8.77
C VAL A 45 7.14 -9.71 -7.50
N LYS A 46 8.44 -9.41 -7.64
CA LYS A 46 9.35 -9.20 -6.51
C LYS A 46 8.98 -7.98 -5.65
N ASP A 47 8.55 -6.88 -6.28
CA ASP A 47 8.20 -5.65 -5.58
C ASP A 47 6.82 -5.77 -4.93
N VAL A 48 5.86 -6.44 -5.58
CA VAL A 48 4.59 -6.87 -4.97
C VAL A 48 4.85 -7.66 -3.68
N ARG A 49 5.82 -8.59 -3.71
CA ARG A 49 6.20 -9.38 -2.53
C ARG A 49 6.88 -8.54 -1.44
N LYS A 50 7.67 -7.53 -1.81
CA LYS A 50 8.28 -6.59 -0.86
C LYS A 50 7.23 -5.69 -0.22
N LEU A 51 6.28 -5.17 -1.00
CA LEU A 51 5.14 -4.39 -0.53
C LEU A 51 4.35 -5.18 0.51
N LYS A 52 4.00 -6.44 0.20
CA LYS A 52 3.29 -7.31 1.12
C LYS A 52 4.06 -7.54 2.42
N LYS A 53 5.37 -7.83 2.34
CA LYS A 53 6.23 -7.97 3.53
C LYS A 53 6.39 -6.69 4.35
N HIS A 54 6.37 -5.54 3.70
CA HIS A 54 6.45 -4.25 4.37
C HIS A 54 5.15 -3.96 5.12
N LEU A 55 4.02 -4.25 4.48
CA LEU A 55 2.70 -4.13 5.08
C LEU A 55 2.51 -5.06 6.30
N GLU A 56 2.96 -6.30 6.22
CA GLU A 56 2.92 -7.25 7.36
C GLU A 56 3.82 -6.84 8.54
N ARG A 57 4.73 -5.87 8.33
CA ARG A 57 5.68 -5.39 9.34
C ARG A 57 5.30 -4.06 9.99
N SER A 58 4.30 -3.36 9.46
CA SER A 58 3.84 -2.05 9.95
C SER A 58 2.60 -2.15 10.84
#